data_AF-A0AAU8J0K3-F1
#
_entry.id   AF-A0AAU8J0K3-F1
#
_cell.length_a   1.000
_cell.length_b   1.000
_cell.length_c   1.000
_cell.angle_alpha   90.00
_cell.angle_beta   90.00
_cell.angle_gamma   90.00
#
_symmetry.space_group_name_H-M   'P 1'
#
loop_
_entity.id
_entity.type
_entity.pdbx_description
1 polymer ?
#
loop_
_entity_poly.entity_id
_entity_poly.type
_entity_poly.pdbx_seq_one_letter_code
_entity_poly.pdbx_strand_id
1 'polypeptide(L)'
;MPGVADPLRQRAALRLRRVRAALVRGAWAWAEQHGRITSEDPGGRHFGRLGRGVCIGFPVASLYGEPWMEIGDGTLVGSHVTLTAGLLPGMDLGPSPVLRIGDGCLIGRGSHIVAHDSVTIGDDVFIAPYAYITDQNHGYTDPGLPIGCQPPRNRPVLIGDGCWIGAGALVLPGTRLGRNVAVAGGSVVRGEFPDHCLVGGVPARILRSYDAAHGWTPPPAASTTPEDLMSLAHPERTPDMIDIMIVGDSISHGSSGDWTWRYRFWKHLREHGVSLDLVGPKATLDNIRTAEVGDDDSTYADPEFDPDHDAQWGRPYVTEKDEIEAKVREHRPGYLLVLLGINDLFWYGVEPPRFEENLREFIANARRAEPNLRIVVGTVLECQKAVDEADFGARVGATNDRIRAVAEDLDSPSAPVVVAETAAEFVAADHTWDGTHPNPHGELRIAAAFADSLASRFGIGARYPRPYPDVPPVAPEAKASID
;
A
#
# COMPACT_ATOMS: atom_id res chain seq x y z
N MET A 1 21.90 -16.59 -56.08
CA MET A 1 21.84 -15.15 -56.41
C MET A 1 20.38 -14.75 -56.54
N PRO A 2 19.76 -14.09 -55.54
CA PRO A 2 18.41 -13.57 -55.66
C PRO A 2 18.42 -12.42 -56.68
N GLY A 3 17.50 -12.44 -57.62
CA GLY A 3 17.43 -11.49 -58.74
C GLY A 3 17.26 -10.04 -58.26
N VAL A 4 18.11 -9.15 -58.77
CA VAL A 4 17.99 -7.70 -58.60
C VAL A 4 16.66 -7.28 -59.25
N ALA A 5 15.68 -6.89 -58.43
CA ALA A 5 14.39 -6.43 -58.91
C ALA A 5 14.54 -5.17 -59.78
N ASP A 6 13.93 -5.19 -60.96
CA ASP A 6 13.94 -4.11 -61.96
C ASP A 6 13.52 -2.75 -61.34
N PRO A 7 14.42 -1.74 -61.31
CA PRO A 7 14.15 -0.42 -60.73
C PRO A 7 12.93 0.29 -61.33
N LEU A 8 12.59 0.03 -62.60
CA LEU A 8 11.42 0.61 -63.25
C LEU A 8 10.12 -0.02 -62.71
N ARG A 9 10.12 -1.34 -62.50
CA ARG A 9 8.99 -2.05 -61.86
C ARG A 9 8.79 -1.59 -60.42
N GLN A 10 9.87 -1.36 -59.67
CA GLN A 10 9.78 -0.82 -58.31
C GLN A 10 9.20 0.61 -58.29
N ARG A 11 9.63 1.49 -59.19
CA ARG A 11 9.08 2.85 -59.32
C ARG A 11 7.61 2.86 -59.72
N ALA A 12 7.21 1.99 -60.64
CA ALA A 12 5.81 1.83 -61.04
C ALA A 12 4.93 1.32 -59.88
N ALA A 13 5.40 0.32 -59.13
CA ALA A 13 4.71 -0.21 -57.96
C ALA A 13 4.52 0.85 -56.86
N LEU A 14 5.54 1.67 -56.59
CA LEU A 14 5.45 2.78 -55.63
C LEU A 14 4.46 3.86 -56.07
N ARG A 15 4.45 4.23 -57.36
CA ARG A 15 3.47 5.17 -57.92
C ARG A 15 2.04 4.63 -57.79
N LEU A 16 1.81 3.38 -58.14
CA LEU A 16 0.51 2.74 -58.00
C LEU A 16 0.05 2.69 -56.53
N ARG A 17 0.96 2.36 -55.60
CA ARG A 17 0.68 2.39 -54.15
C ARG A 17 0.28 3.79 -53.67
N ARG A 18 0.96 4.84 -54.13
CA ARG A 18 0.63 6.24 -53.78
C ARG A 18 -0.76 6.65 -54.29
N VAL A 19 -1.10 6.30 -55.52
CA VAL A 19 -2.43 6.58 -56.10
C VAL A 19 -3.52 5.85 -55.33
N ARG A 20 -3.36 4.55 -55.07
CA ARG A 20 -4.31 3.78 -54.26
C ARG A 20 -4.51 4.37 -52.87
N ALA A 21 -3.42 4.75 -52.19
CA ALA A 21 -3.48 5.34 -50.87
C ALA A 21 -4.19 6.72 -50.88
N ALA A 22 -4.00 7.52 -51.92
CA ALA A 22 -4.71 8.79 -52.09
C ALA A 22 -6.22 8.58 -52.30
N LEU A 23 -6.61 7.60 -53.12
CA LEU A 23 -8.02 7.25 -53.33
C LEU A 23 -8.70 6.79 -52.04
N VAL A 24 -8.06 5.90 -51.28
CA VAL A 24 -8.61 5.41 -50.00
C VAL A 24 -8.78 6.55 -49.00
N ARG A 25 -7.77 7.41 -48.83
CA ARG A 25 -7.88 8.57 -47.92
C ARG A 25 -8.93 9.57 -48.37
N GLY A 26 -9.02 9.82 -49.68
CA GLY A 26 -10.03 10.70 -50.25
C GLY A 26 -11.45 10.17 -50.02
N ALA A 27 -11.67 8.88 -50.28
CA ALA A 27 -12.96 8.23 -50.01
C ALA A 27 -13.33 8.25 -48.53
N TRP A 28 -12.36 8.02 -47.64
CA TRP A 28 -12.59 8.08 -46.20
C TRP A 28 -12.91 9.50 -45.71
N ALA A 29 -12.16 10.51 -46.14
CA ALA A 29 -12.45 11.91 -45.80
C ALA A 29 -13.82 12.36 -46.31
N TRP A 30 -14.21 11.91 -47.52
CA TRP A 30 -15.56 12.12 -48.03
C TRP A 30 -16.62 11.46 -47.13
N ALA A 31 -16.40 10.21 -46.69
CA ALA A 31 -17.30 9.52 -45.77
C ALA A 31 -17.38 10.20 -44.39
N GLU A 32 -16.26 10.66 -43.82
CA GLU A 32 -16.24 11.43 -42.57
C GLU A 32 -16.96 12.78 -42.68
N GLN A 33 -16.96 13.40 -43.86
CA GLN A 33 -17.66 14.65 -44.10
C GLN A 33 -19.17 14.45 -44.24
N HIS A 34 -19.60 13.40 -44.95
CA HIS A 34 -21.00 13.20 -45.33
C HIS A 34 -21.76 12.20 -44.44
N GLY A 35 -21.06 11.38 -43.66
CA GLY A 35 -21.68 10.37 -42.78
C GLY A 35 -22.10 10.89 -41.40
N ARG A 36 -21.88 12.18 -41.13
CA ARG A 36 -22.19 12.82 -39.84
C ARG A 36 -23.70 12.90 -39.65
N ILE A 37 -24.16 12.75 -38.42
CA ILE A 37 -25.58 12.95 -38.08
C ILE A 37 -25.71 14.38 -37.59
N THR A 38 -26.65 15.14 -38.14
CA THR A 38 -26.85 16.55 -37.77
C THR A 38 -28.32 16.83 -37.47
N SER A 39 -28.59 17.99 -36.86
CA SER A 39 -29.96 18.43 -36.63
C SER A 39 -30.75 18.74 -37.91
N GLU A 40 -30.05 19.02 -39.01
CA GLU A 40 -30.66 19.31 -40.32
C GLU A 40 -30.89 18.04 -41.15
N ASP A 41 -30.06 17.02 -40.92
CA ASP A 41 -30.16 15.70 -41.54
C ASP A 41 -29.89 14.62 -40.47
N PRO A 42 -30.92 14.18 -39.74
CA PRO A 42 -30.77 13.14 -38.73
C PRO A 42 -30.55 11.75 -39.35
N GLY A 43 -30.42 11.62 -40.68
CA GLY A 43 -30.06 10.36 -41.35
C GLY A 43 -31.08 9.23 -41.13
N GLY A 44 -32.37 9.58 -40.98
CA GLY A 44 -33.45 8.62 -40.71
C GLY A 44 -33.57 8.17 -39.25
N ARG A 45 -32.87 8.81 -38.32
CA ARG A 45 -32.97 8.52 -36.88
C ARG A 45 -33.99 9.42 -36.20
N HIS A 46 -34.84 8.82 -35.37
CA HIS A 46 -35.84 9.54 -34.60
C HIS A 46 -35.31 9.78 -33.19
N PHE A 47 -34.46 10.79 -33.02
CA PHE A 47 -34.08 11.24 -31.69
C PHE A 47 -35.31 11.80 -30.95
N GLY A 48 -35.38 11.61 -29.64
CA GLY A 48 -36.39 12.27 -28.80
C GLY A 48 -36.29 13.80 -28.95
N ARG A 49 -35.06 14.32 -28.94
CA ARG A 49 -34.72 15.67 -29.38
C ARG A 49 -33.29 15.73 -29.92
N LEU A 50 -33.10 16.41 -31.04
CA LEU A 50 -31.79 16.76 -31.58
C LEU A 50 -31.73 18.27 -31.82
N GLY A 51 -31.04 18.97 -30.92
CA GLY A 51 -30.97 20.43 -30.89
C GLY A 51 -30.27 21.04 -32.11
N ARG A 52 -30.50 22.34 -32.36
CA ARG A 52 -29.94 23.03 -33.52
C ARG A 52 -28.41 23.02 -33.49
N GLY A 53 -27.77 22.72 -34.61
CA GLY A 53 -26.31 22.77 -34.73
C GLY A 53 -25.59 21.58 -34.09
N VAL A 54 -26.33 20.57 -33.63
CA VAL A 54 -25.74 19.30 -33.20
C VAL A 54 -25.05 18.61 -34.37
N CYS A 55 -23.86 18.06 -34.10
CA CYS A 55 -23.12 17.24 -35.05
C CYS A 55 -22.51 16.02 -34.35
N ILE A 56 -22.91 14.82 -34.76
CA ILE A 56 -22.33 13.55 -34.34
C ILE A 56 -21.40 13.03 -35.44
N GLY A 57 -20.12 12.88 -35.09
CA GLY A 57 -19.06 12.49 -36.01
C GLY A 57 -19.19 11.05 -36.50
N PHE A 58 -18.88 10.85 -37.77
CA PHE A 58 -18.79 9.53 -38.39
C PHE A 58 -17.37 8.95 -38.30
N PRO A 59 -17.20 7.63 -38.19
CA PRO A 59 -18.25 6.64 -37.89
C PRO A 59 -18.62 6.67 -36.40
N VAL A 60 -19.85 6.31 -36.04
CA VAL A 60 -20.21 6.04 -34.63
C VAL A 60 -19.80 4.62 -34.25
N ALA A 61 -19.52 4.35 -32.96
CA ALA A 61 -19.22 2.99 -32.50
C ALA A 61 -20.52 2.20 -32.26
N SER A 62 -21.45 2.76 -31.49
CA SER A 62 -22.78 2.19 -31.26
C SER A 62 -23.77 3.30 -30.98
N LEU A 63 -24.93 3.27 -31.65
CA LEU A 63 -25.97 4.27 -31.51
C LEU A 63 -27.32 3.60 -31.68
N TYR A 64 -28.09 3.50 -30.60
CA TYR A 64 -29.46 2.97 -30.56
C TYR A 64 -30.24 3.52 -29.36
N GLY A 65 -31.57 3.50 -29.45
CA GLY A 65 -32.45 4.05 -28.42
C GLY A 65 -32.67 5.56 -28.59
N GLU A 66 -32.46 6.07 -29.80
CA GLU A 66 -32.56 7.48 -30.16
C GLU A 66 -33.86 8.15 -29.70
N PRO A 67 -35.06 7.53 -29.77
CA PRO A 67 -36.30 8.16 -29.30
C PRO A 67 -36.29 8.57 -27.82
N TRP A 68 -35.41 7.97 -27.02
CA TRP A 68 -35.23 8.27 -25.59
C TRP A 68 -33.97 9.08 -25.30
N MET A 69 -33.37 9.67 -26.34
CA MET A 69 -32.23 10.56 -26.24
C MET A 69 -32.64 11.99 -26.58
N GLU A 70 -32.24 12.92 -25.72
CA GLU A 70 -32.32 14.35 -25.99
C GLU A 70 -30.93 14.95 -25.95
N ILE A 71 -30.55 15.62 -27.05
CA ILE A 71 -29.27 16.34 -27.16
C ILE A 71 -29.58 17.82 -27.42
N GLY A 72 -29.01 18.69 -26.60
CA GLY A 72 -29.17 20.14 -26.64
C GLY A 72 -28.50 20.82 -27.83
N ASP A 73 -28.81 22.10 -28.00
CA ASP A 73 -28.35 22.93 -29.12
C ASP A 73 -26.82 23.14 -29.05
N GLY A 74 -26.16 23.19 -30.20
CA GLY A 74 -24.72 23.47 -30.30
C GLY A 74 -23.80 22.36 -29.79
N THR A 75 -24.33 21.19 -29.41
CA THR A 75 -23.53 20.08 -28.89
C THR A 75 -22.80 19.31 -29.98
N LEU A 76 -21.49 19.11 -29.80
CA LEU A 76 -20.62 18.39 -30.74
C LEU A 76 -20.21 17.03 -30.17
N VAL A 77 -20.41 15.96 -30.94
CA VAL A 77 -20.06 14.59 -30.55
C VAL A 77 -19.02 14.05 -31.51
N GLY A 78 -17.87 13.61 -30.98
CA GLY A 78 -16.77 13.08 -31.76
C GLY A 78 -17.09 11.75 -32.45
N SER A 79 -16.19 11.31 -33.32
CA SER A 79 -16.30 10.00 -33.96
C SER A 79 -16.10 8.86 -32.95
N HIS A 80 -16.49 7.65 -33.33
CA HIS A 80 -16.42 6.41 -32.56
C HIS A 80 -17.07 6.47 -31.18
N VAL A 81 -17.97 7.44 -30.95
CA VAL A 81 -18.71 7.52 -29.70
C VAL A 81 -19.77 6.41 -29.66
N THR A 82 -20.00 5.91 -28.46
CA THR A 82 -21.15 5.07 -28.13
C THR A 82 -22.17 5.90 -27.38
N LEU A 83 -23.38 6.05 -27.92
CA LEU A 83 -24.54 6.62 -27.20
C LEU A 83 -25.64 5.57 -27.21
N THR A 84 -26.06 5.10 -26.04
CA THR A 84 -27.11 4.06 -25.96
C THR A 84 -28.12 4.41 -24.89
N ALA A 85 -29.39 4.19 -25.23
CA ALA A 85 -30.50 4.22 -24.30
C ALA A 85 -31.15 2.83 -24.30
N GLY A 86 -31.18 2.20 -23.13
CA GLY A 86 -31.66 0.83 -22.95
C GLY A 86 -30.57 -0.24 -23.07
N LEU A 87 -30.95 -1.48 -22.74
CA LEU A 87 -30.03 -2.63 -22.70
C LEU A 87 -29.71 -3.19 -24.10
N LEU A 88 -30.68 -3.12 -25.02
CA LEU A 88 -30.59 -3.66 -26.37
C LEU A 88 -31.30 -2.75 -27.38
N PRO A 89 -30.91 -2.78 -28.66
CA PRO A 89 -31.65 -2.10 -29.72
C PRO A 89 -33.12 -2.55 -29.81
N GLY A 90 -34.02 -1.61 -30.04
CA GLY A 90 -35.45 -1.88 -30.30
C GLY A 90 -36.34 -2.05 -29.07
N MET A 91 -35.81 -1.82 -27.86
CA MET A 91 -36.61 -1.79 -26.64
C MET A 91 -37.49 -0.54 -26.58
N ASP A 92 -38.69 -0.67 -26.01
CA ASP A 92 -39.52 0.46 -25.58
C ASP A 92 -39.19 0.82 -24.13
N LEU A 93 -38.69 2.03 -23.89
CA LEU A 93 -38.29 2.53 -22.57
C LEU A 93 -39.37 3.44 -21.93
N GLY A 94 -40.55 3.52 -22.54
CA GLY A 94 -41.67 4.33 -22.04
C GLY A 94 -41.65 5.77 -22.55
N PRO A 95 -42.35 6.72 -21.89
CA PRO A 95 -42.54 8.06 -22.44
C PRO A 95 -41.40 9.05 -22.12
N SER A 96 -40.50 8.71 -21.20
CA SER A 96 -39.47 9.63 -20.70
C SER A 96 -38.11 9.31 -21.30
N PRO A 97 -37.32 10.31 -21.69
CA PRO A 97 -35.97 10.07 -22.18
C PRO A 97 -35.06 9.57 -21.04
N VAL A 98 -34.12 8.72 -21.43
CA VAL A 98 -33.18 8.00 -20.56
C VAL A 98 -31.80 8.64 -20.61
N LEU A 99 -31.43 9.24 -21.75
CA LEU A 99 -30.19 10.00 -21.92
C LEU A 99 -30.52 11.45 -22.27
N ARG A 100 -30.05 12.38 -21.44
CA ARG A 100 -30.14 13.82 -21.68
C ARG A 100 -28.74 14.43 -21.71
N ILE A 101 -28.44 15.16 -22.76
CA ILE A 101 -27.22 15.96 -22.90
C ILE A 101 -27.64 17.40 -23.16
N GLY A 102 -27.15 18.34 -22.35
CA GLY A 102 -27.46 19.76 -22.44
C GLY A 102 -26.91 20.45 -23.68
N ASP A 103 -27.06 21.77 -23.69
CA ASP A 103 -26.61 22.66 -24.75
C ASP A 103 -25.08 22.89 -24.66
N GLY A 104 -24.43 23.17 -25.78
CA GLY A 104 -23.02 23.60 -25.81
C GLY A 104 -22.00 22.54 -25.39
N CYS A 105 -22.37 21.26 -25.29
CA CYS A 105 -21.46 20.21 -24.85
C CYS A 105 -20.46 19.79 -25.94
N LEU A 106 -19.31 19.27 -25.52
CA LEU A 106 -18.33 18.63 -26.40
C LEU A 106 -18.02 17.21 -25.91
N ILE A 107 -18.35 16.19 -26.70
CA ILE A 107 -18.10 14.79 -26.36
C ILE A 107 -16.94 14.27 -27.18
N GLY A 108 -15.83 13.96 -26.52
CA GLY A 108 -14.60 13.51 -27.14
C GLY A 108 -14.74 12.17 -27.85
N ARG A 109 -13.94 11.99 -28.92
CA ARG A 109 -13.88 10.76 -29.73
C ARG A 109 -13.78 9.51 -28.85
N GLY A 110 -14.51 8.46 -29.21
CA GLY A 110 -14.38 7.16 -28.56
C GLY A 110 -15.00 7.07 -27.16
N SER A 111 -15.69 8.11 -26.70
CA SER A 111 -16.37 8.07 -25.39
C SER A 111 -17.62 7.19 -25.45
N HIS A 112 -17.99 6.62 -24.31
CA HIS A 112 -19.14 5.75 -24.14
C HIS A 112 -20.09 6.37 -23.13
N ILE A 113 -21.33 6.63 -23.54
CA ILE A 113 -22.40 7.09 -22.67
C ILE A 113 -23.53 6.07 -22.79
N VAL A 114 -23.65 5.24 -21.75
CA VAL A 114 -24.48 4.04 -21.74
C VAL A 114 -25.54 4.21 -20.65
N ALA A 115 -26.76 4.57 -21.05
CA ALA A 115 -27.86 4.90 -20.15
C ALA A 115 -28.94 3.81 -20.19
N HIS A 116 -29.24 3.20 -19.05
CA HIS A 116 -30.26 2.15 -18.91
C HIS A 116 -31.46 2.59 -18.06
N ASP A 117 -31.27 3.57 -17.18
CA ASP A 117 -32.25 4.13 -16.26
C ASP A 117 -32.35 5.65 -16.43
N SER A 118 -31.27 6.38 -16.11
CA SER A 118 -31.16 7.82 -16.34
C SER A 118 -29.72 8.31 -16.28
N VAL A 119 -29.23 8.89 -17.38
CA VAL A 119 -27.99 9.66 -17.44
C VAL A 119 -28.33 11.08 -17.90
N THR A 120 -28.03 12.06 -17.05
CA THR A 120 -28.26 13.48 -17.34
C THR A 120 -26.94 14.24 -17.29
N ILE A 121 -26.61 14.90 -18.40
CA ILE A 121 -25.46 15.78 -18.55
C ILE A 121 -25.99 17.19 -18.79
N GLY A 122 -25.58 18.13 -17.94
CA GLY A 122 -25.99 19.54 -18.01
C GLY A 122 -25.40 20.28 -19.21
N ASP A 123 -25.48 21.60 -19.16
CA ASP A 123 -25.02 22.50 -20.23
C ASP A 123 -23.50 22.75 -20.15
N ASP A 124 -22.87 23.07 -21.27
CA ASP A 124 -21.45 23.42 -21.37
C ASP A 124 -20.49 22.35 -20.79
N VAL A 125 -20.87 21.07 -20.83
CA VAL A 125 -20.05 19.96 -20.32
C VAL A 125 -19.10 19.44 -21.39
N PHE A 126 -17.82 19.43 -21.07
CA PHE A 126 -16.75 19.04 -21.99
C PHE A 126 -16.13 17.72 -21.54
N ILE A 127 -16.25 16.70 -22.38
CA ILE A 127 -15.79 15.34 -22.12
C ILE A 127 -14.63 15.05 -23.05
N ALA A 128 -13.46 14.78 -22.49
CA ALA A 128 -12.28 14.40 -23.25
C ALA A 128 -12.42 12.98 -23.83
N PRO A 129 -11.54 12.57 -24.77
CA PRO A 129 -11.66 11.28 -25.45
C PRO A 129 -11.67 10.06 -24.52
N TYR A 130 -12.40 9.03 -24.94
CA TYR A 130 -12.46 7.71 -24.31
C TYR A 130 -12.97 7.68 -22.86
N ALA A 131 -13.76 8.67 -22.43
CA ALA A 131 -14.47 8.58 -21.15
C ALA A 131 -15.58 7.52 -21.23
N TYR A 132 -15.87 6.84 -20.13
CA TYR A 132 -16.97 5.88 -20.02
C TYR A 132 -17.93 6.33 -18.91
N ILE A 133 -19.20 6.51 -19.26
CA ILE A 133 -20.24 7.00 -18.35
C ILE A 133 -21.39 6.01 -18.41
N THR A 134 -21.76 5.46 -17.25
CA THR A 134 -22.89 4.54 -17.15
C THR A 134 -23.64 4.63 -15.83
N ASP A 135 -24.94 4.41 -15.90
CA ASP A 135 -25.84 4.26 -14.76
C ASP A 135 -26.13 2.78 -14.41
N GLN A 136 -25.51 1.82 -15.11
CA GLN A 136 -25.73 0.39 -14.92
C GLN A 136 -24.47 -0.33 -14.41
N ASN A 137 -24.65 -1.30 -13.51
CA ASN A 137 -23.62 -2.31 -13.22
C ASN A 137 -24.25 -3.71 -13.07
N HIS A 138 -23.45 -4.77 -13.23
CA HIS A 138 -23.93 -6.12 -13.01
C HIS A 138 -24.17 -6.41 -11.51
N GLY A 139 -25.22 -7.19 -11.22
CA GLY A 139 -25.39 -7.82 -9.92
C GLY A 139 -24.41 -8.98 -9.74
N TYR A 140 -24.00 -9.23 -8.50
CA TYR A 140 -23.08 -10.31 -8.15
C TYR A 140 -23.39 -10.94 -6.78
N THR A 141 -24.60 -10.70 -6.24
CA THR A 141 -24.95 -11.13 -4.88
C THR A 141 -25.28 -12.60 -4.74
N ASP A 142 -25.67 -13.28 -5.82
CA ASP A 142 -25.90 -14.72 -5.81
C ASP A 142 -24.67 -15.43 -6.39
N PRO A 143 -23.87 -16.15 -5.59
CA PRO A 143 -22.69 -16.86 -6.09
C PRO A 143 -23.04 -18.11 -6.91
N GLY A 144 -24.29 -18.59 -6.86
CA GLY A 144 -24.76 -19.75 -7.62
C GLY A 144 -25.14 -19.44 -9.07
N LEU A 145 -25.21 -18.16 -9.45
CA LEU A 145 -25.58 -17.71 -10.79
C LEU A 145 -24.44 -16.95 -11.47
N PRO A 146 -24.16 -17.22 -12.77
CA PRO A 146 -23.21 -16.40 -13.53
C PRO A 146 -23.59 -14.91 -13.48
N ILE A 147 -22.59 -14.02 -13.38
CA ILE A 147 -22.77 -12.56 -13.26
C ILE A 147 -23.71 -12.00 -14.33
N GLY A 148 -23.59 -12.45 -15.59
CA GLY A 148 -24.43 -12.00 -16.69
C GLY A 148 -25.90 -12.45 -16.62
N CYS A 149 -26.22 -13.43 -15.76
CA CYS A 149 -27.58 -13.92 -15.53
C CYS A 149 -28.25 -13.27 -14.31
N GLN A 150 -27.52 -12.45 -13.54
CA GLN A 150 -28.05 -11.76 -12.37
C GLN A 150 -28.67 -10.41 -12.76
N PRO A 151 -29.72 -9.95 -12.05
CA PRO A 151 -30.35 -8.68 -12.35
C PRO A 151 -29.36 -7.52 -12.21
N PRO A 152 -29.39 -6.53 -13.11
CA PRO A 152 -28.50 -5.38 -13.05
C PRO A 152 -28.88 -4.45 -11.88
N ARG A 153 -27.92 -3.63 -11.47
CA ARG A 153 -28.09 -2.56 -10.49
C ARG A 153 -27.95 -1.22 -11.19
N ASN A 154 -29.08 -0.55 -11.37
CA ASN A 154 -29.12 0.76 -12.01
C ASN A 154 -29.18 1.85 -10.94
N ARG A 155 -28.39 2.91 -11.12
CA ARG A 155 -28.43 4.11 -10.30
C ARG A 155 -28.15 5.33 -11.18
N PRO A 156 -29.05 6.34 -11.21
CA PRO A 156 -28.90 7.50 -12.08
C PRO A 156 -27.56 8.20 -11.95
N VAL A 157 -27.06 8.71 -13.07
CA VAL A 157 -25.86 9.56 -13.13
C VAL A 157 -26.25 10.98 -13.50
N LEU A 158 -25.77 11.95 -12.72
CA LEU A 158 -25.99 13.37 -12.93
C LEU A 158 -24.64 14.09 -13.04
N ILE A 159 -24.45 14.84 -14.12
CA ILE A 159 -23.28 15.69 -14.33
C ILE A 159 -23.78 17.12 -14.49
N GLY A 160 -23.46 17.99 -13.54
CA GLY A 160 -23.87 19.39 -13.56
C GLY A 160 -23.17 20.22 -14.64
N ASP A 161 -23.67 21.43 -14.83
CA ASP A 161 -23.25 22.33 -15.91
C ASP A 161 -21.76 22.72 -15.82
N GLY A 162 -21.11 22.97 -16.96
CA GLY A 162 -19.74 23.46 -17.03
C GLY A 162 -18.67 22.47 -16.55
N CYS A 163 -19.01 21.20 -16.37
CA CYS A 163 -18.06 20.18 -15.94
C CYS A 163 -17.03 19.84 -17.04
N TRP A 164 -15.83 19.48 -16.60
CA TRP A 164 -14.80 18.89 -17.46
C TRP A 164 -14.57 17.43 -17.06
N ILE A 165 -14.73 16.49 -18.00
CA ILE A 165 -14.46 15.07 -17.76
C ILE A 165 -13.17 14.68 -18.49
N GLY A 166 -12.12 14.37 -17.74
CA GLY A 166 -10.80 14.03 -18.28
C GLY A 166 -10.77 12.73 -19.10
N ALA A 167 -9.75 12.60 -19.95
CA ALA A 167 -9.65 11.50 -20.90
C ALA A 167 -9.56 10.15 -20.18
N GLY A 168 -10.31 9.15 -20.64
CA GLY A 168 -10.31 7.82 -20.01
C GLY A 168 -10.96 7.74 -18.63
N ALA A 169 -11.64 8.78 -18.15
CA ALA A 169 -12.34 8.72 -16.86
C ALA A 169 -13.55 7.77 -16.93
N LEU A 170 -13.79 7.03 -15.83
CA LEU A 170 -14.88 6.10 -15.64
C LEU A 170 -15.89 6.70 -14.65
N VAL A 171 -17.05 7.15 -15.12
CA VAL A 171 -18.14 7.67 -14.28
C VAL A 171 -19.17 6.56 -14.05
N LEU A 172 -19.23 6.08 -12.80
CA LEU A 172 -19.97 4.88 -12.42
C LEU A 172 -21.39 5.18 -11.90
N PRO A 173 -22.24 4.14 -11.78
CA PRO A 173 -23.64 4.32 -11.38
C PRO A 173 -23.82 5.02 -10.03
N GLY A 174 -24.79 5.94 -9.98
CA GLY A 174 -25.11 6.72 -8.80
C GLY A 174 -24.21 7.93 -8.59
N THR A 175 -23.35 8.28 -9.55
CA THR A 175 -22.50 9.46 -9.46
C THR A 175 -23.31 10.74 -9.65
N ARG A 176 -23.05 11.74 -8.80
CA ARG A 176 -23.61 13.10 -8.93
C ARG A 176 -22.49 14.12 -8.86
N LEU A 177 -22.27 14.86 -9.94
CA LEU A 177 -21.33 15.99 -9.97
C LEU A 177 -22.13 17.30 -9.94
N GLY A 178 -21.75 18.21 -9.05
CA GLY A 178 -22.22 19.60 -9.06
C GLY A 178 -21.78 20.35 -10.32
N ARG A 179 -21.99 21.67 -10.37
CA ARG A 179 -21.54 22.51 -11.49
C ARG A 179 -20.03 22.74 -11.45
N ASN A 180 -19.42 22.90 -12.63
CA ASN A 180 -18.01 23.24 -12.80
C ASN A 180 -17.04 22.29 -12.08
N VAL A 181 -17.38 21.01 -12.01
CA VAL A 181 -16.48 19.97 -11.49
C VAL A 181 -15.50 19.55 -12.59
N ALA A 182 -14.21 19.52 -12.26
CA ALA A 182 -13.17 18.98 -13.12
C ALA A 182 -12.81 17.57 -12.66
N VAL A 183 -12.89 16.59 -13.56
CA VAL A 183 -12.47 15.21 -13.31
C VAL A 183 -11.13 14.97 -14.02
N ALA A 184 -10.11 14.56 -13.28
CA ALA A 184 -8.81 14.21 -13.85
C ALA A 184 -8.92 12.96 -14.76
N GLY A 185 -8.07 12.88 -15.78
CA GLY A 185 -8.04 11.73 -16.69
C GLY A 185 -7.76 10.40 -15.97
N GLY A 186 -8.33 9.31 -16.47
CA GLY A 186 -8.15 7.96 -15.92
C GLY A 186 -8.81 7.71 -14.55
N SER A 187 -9.58 8.66 -14.02
CA SER A 187 -10.18 8.54 -12.69
C SER A 187 -11.40 7.61 -12.68
N VAL A 188 -11.63 6.90 -11.56
CA VAL A 188 -12.84 6.11 -11.32
C VAL A 188 -13.76 6.86 -10.36
N VAL A 189 -14.80 7.48 -10.90
CA VAL A 189 -15.69 8.38 -10.18
C VAL A 189 -16.94 7.63 -9.71
N ARG A 190 -17.19 7.66 -8.41
CA ARG A 190 -18.39 7.11 -7.76
C ARG A 190 -18.74 7.95 -6.54
N GLY A 191 -20.02 8.31 -6.40
CA GLY A 191 -20.53 9.09 -5.26
C GLY A 191 -20.93 10.51 -5.65
N GLU A 192 -21.08 11.38 -4.66
CA GLU A 192 -21.55 12.75 -4.85
C GLU A 192 -20.41 13.75 -4.61
N PHE A 193 -20.26 14.71 -5.52
CA PHE A 193 -19.22 15.73 -5.48
C PHE A 193 -19.84 17.13 -5.65
N PRO A 194 -19.51 18.09 -4.77
CA PRO A 194 -20.10 19.42 -4.78
C PRO A 194 -19.60 20.27 -5.95
N ASP A 195 -20.24 21.41 -6.14
CA ASP A 195 -19.85 22.41 -7.13
C ASP A 195 -18.38 22.85 -6.99
N HIS A 196 -17.77 23.25 -8.11
CA HIS A 196 -16.47 23.89 -8.17
C HIS A 196 -15.34 23.11 -7.48
N CYS A 197 -15.25 21.81 -7.75
CA CYS A 197 -14.13 20.98 -7.26
C CYS A 197 -13.35 20.31 -8.40
N LEU A 198 -12.08 19.98 -8.13
CA LEU A 198 -11.26 19.10 -8.94
C LEU A 198 -11.24 17.74 -8.24
N VAL A 199 -11.65 16.68 -8.93
CA VAL A 199 -11.61 15.30 -8.43
C VAL A 199 -10.66 14.45 -9.27
N GLY A 200 -10.02 13.46 -8.66
CA GLY A 200 -9.16 12.54 -9.38
C GLY A 200 -8.79 11.29 -8.58
N GLY A 201 -8.33 10.25 -9.28
CA GLY A 201 -7.84 9.00 -8.69
C GLY A 201 -8.75 7.78 -8.90
N VAL A 202 -8.31 6.64 -8.36
CA VAL A 202 -9.02 5.35 -8.43
C VAL A 202 -9.05 4.73 -7.01
N PRO A 203 -10.13 4.92 -6.23
CA PRO A 203 -11.32 5.71 -6.53
C PRO A 203 -11.08 7.23 -6.48
N ALA A 204 -11.90 8.00 -7.17
CA ALA A 204 -11.77 9.45 -7.23
C ALA A 204 -12.04 10.11 -5.87
N ARG A 205 -11.25 11.14 -5.56
CA ARG A 205 -11.36 11.98 -4.36
C ARG A 205 -11.26 13.45 -4.76
N ILE A 206 -11.80 14.33 -3.93
CA ILE A 206 -11.64 15.78 -4.11
C ILE A 206 -10.16 16.13 -3.88
N LEU A 207 -9.51 16.64 -4.92
CA LEU A 207 -8.15 17.17 -4.88
C LEU A 207 -8.17 18.66 -4.57
N ARG A 208 -9.08 19.42 -5.16
CA ARG A 208 -9.19 20.86 -4.86
C ARG A 208 -10.64 21.26 -4.78
N SER A 209 -10.93 22.24 -3.94
CA SER A 209 -12.23 22.90 -3.88
C SER A 209 -12.04 24.38 -4.08
N TYR A 210 -12.98 25.03 -4.71
CA TYR A 210 -13.03 26.48 -4.77
C TYR A 210 -13.86 27.02 -3.60
N ASP A 211 -13.26 27.95 -2.86
CA ASP A 211 -13.96 28.75 -1.86
C ASP A 211 -14.03 30.22 -2.35
N ALA A 212 -15.19 30.86 -2.17
CA ALA A 212 -15.39 32.22 -2.67
C ALA A 212 -14.53 33.26 -1.94
N ALA A 213 -14.19 33.04 -0.66
CA ALA A 213 -13.39 33.95 0.13
C ALA A 213 -11.88 33.74 -0.06
N HIS A 214 -11.46 32.49 -0.26
CA HIS A 214 -10.04 32.10 -0.28
C HIS A 214 -9.53 31.61 -1.65
N GLY A 215 -10.40 31.55 -2.66
CA GLY A 215 -10.10 31.03 -3.98
C GLY A 215 -9.97 29.50 -4.00
N TRP A 216 -9.22 28.97 -4.97
CA TRP A 216 -8.96 27.54 -5.03
C TRP A 216 -8.06 27.11 -3.88
N THR A 217 -8.51 26.13 -3.09
CA THR A 217 -7.64 25.48 -2.12
C THR A 217 -6.39 24.95 -2.83
N PRO A 218 -5.20 25.03 -2.21
CA PRO A 218 -4.06 24.29 -2.72
C PRO A 218 -4.44 22.80 -2.84
N PRO A 219 -3.90 22.06 -3.82
CA PRO A 219 -4.04 20.62 -3.83
C PRO A 219 -3.58 20.08 -2.47
N PRO A 220 -4.19 19.00 -1.96
CA PRO A 220 -3.81 18.44 -0.69
C PRO A 220 -2.33 18.06 -0.90
N ALA A 221 -1.43 18.45 0.01
CA ALA A 221 -0.03 18.05 -0.09
C ALA A 221 -0.05 16.53 -0.25
N ALA A 222 0.40 16.01 -1.41
CA ALA A 222 0.14 14.65 -1.92
C ALA A 222 -0.25 13.68 -0.79
N SER A 223 -1.54 13.63 -0.46
CA SER A 223 -2.01 13.03 0.79
C SER A 223 -2.39 11.57 0.53
N THR A 224 -1.46 10.88 -0.10
CA THR A 224 -1.17 9.54 0.35
C THR A 224 0.23 9.66 0.89
N THR A 225 0.34 9.98 2.17
CA THR A 225 1.60 9.72 2.85
C THR A 225 1.84 8.20 2.74
N PRO A 226 3.10 7.75 2.83
CA PRO A 226 3.35 6.33 3.03
C PRO A 226 2.53 5.75 4.21
N GLU A 227 2.17 6.56 5.21
CA GLU A 227 1.29 6.16 6.33
C GLU A 227 -0.16 5.91 5.87
N ASP A 228 -0.72 6.74 4.98
CA ASP A 228 -2.06 6.52 4.41
C ASP A 228 -2.12 5.26 3.54
N LEU A 229 -1.05 4.97 2.79
CA LEU A 229 -0.92 3.72 2.03
C LEU A 229 -0.73 2.51 2.94
N MET A 230 0.00 2.67 4.05
CA MET A 230 0.17 1.62 5.05
C MET A 230 -1.10 1.36 5.87
N SER A 231 -1.90 2.38 6.18
CA SER A 231 -3.22 2.21 6.81
C SER A 231 -4.21 1.43 5.91
N LEU A 232 -4.10 1.59 4.59
CA LEU A 232 -4.88 0.80 3.63
C LEU A 232 -4.33 -0.62 3.43
N ALA A 233 -3.03 -0.84 3.66
CA ALA A 233 -2.39 -2.16 3.59
C ALA A 233 -2.53 -2.96 4.91
N HIS A 234 -2.63 -2.26 6.04
CA HIS A 234 -2.71 -2.80 7.40
C HIS A 234 -3.89 -2.14 8.15
N PRO A 235 -5.13 -2.62 7.93
CA PRO A 235 -6.36 -2.02 8.47
C PRO A 235 -6.47 -2.01 10.01
N GLU A 236 -5.54 -2.67 10.72
CA GLU A 236 -5.44 -2.78 12.18
C GLU A 236 -4.69 -1.59 12.83
N ARG A 237 -4.04 -0.73 12.03
CA ARG A 237 -3.06 0.26 12.51
C ARG A 237 -3.73 1.50 13.12
N THR A 238 -3.47 1.80 14.40
CA THR A 238 -4.01 2.99 15.11
C THR A 238 -2.99 4.13 15.20
N PRO A 239 -3.41 5.41 15.26
CA PRO A 239 -2.48 6.55 15.40
C PRO A 239 -1.56 6.50 16.63
N ASP A 240 -2.00 5.84 17.70
CA ASP A 240 -1.26 5.71 18.96
C ASP A 240 -0.37 4.45 19.02
N MET A 241 -0.27 3.71 17.90
CA MET A 241 0.54 2.48 17.81
C MET A 241 2.03 2.83 17.70
N ILE A 242 2.87 2.15 18.48
CA ILE A 242 4.32 2.28 18.39
C ILE A 242 4.93 1.13 17.58
N ASP A 243 5.80 1.46 16.63
CA ASP A 243 6.52 0.46 15.84
C ASP A 243 7.86 0.11 16.50
N ILE A 244 8.06 -1.16 16.83
CA ILE A 244 9.25 -1.66 17.51
C ILE A 244 9.95 -2.69 16.63
N MET A 245 11.20 -2.43 16.24
CA MET A 245 12.05 -3.46 15.61
C MET A 245 12.99 -4.06 16.65
N ILE A 246 12.89 -5.37 16.83
CA ILE A 246 13.76 -6.14 17.72
C ILE A 246 14.91 -6.73 16.90
N VAL A 247 16.11 -6.18 17.07
CA VAL A 247 17.33 -6.65 16.43
C VAL A 247 18.05 -7.63 17.36
N GLY A 248 18.37 -8.82 16.88
CA GLY A 248 19.05 -9.79 17.73
C GLY A 248 19.67 -10.98 17.00
N ASP A 249 20.13 -11.94 17.80
CA ASP A 249 20.68 -13.20 17.31
C ASP A 249 19.79 -14.39 17.68
N SER A 250 20.36 -15.57 17.94
CA SER A 250 19.60 -16.75 18.35
C SER A 250 18.81 -16.55 19.65
N ILE A 251 19.29 -15.70 20.56
CA ILE A 251 18.60 -15.39 21.82
C ILE A 251 17.27 -14.68 21.56
N SER A 252 17.20 -13.86 20.50
CA SER A 252 15.99 -13.13 20.12
C SER A 252 15.18 -13.84 19.05
N HIS A 253 15.82 -14.54 18.11
CA HIS A 253 15.13 -15.30 17.06
C HIS A 253 14.27 -16.39 17.69
N GLY A 254 14.81 -17.16 18.65
CA GLY A 254 14.09 -18.28 19.28
C GLY A 254 14.11 -19.55 18.43
N SER A 255 13.40 -20.57 18.91
CA SER A 255 13.24 -21.87 18.23
C SER A 255 11.77 -22.30 18.20
N SER A 256 11.36 -23.14 17.25
CA SER A 256 10.04 -23.80 17.27
C SER A 256 9.70 -24.39 18.64
N GLY A 257 8.51 -24.07 19.16
CA GLY A 257 8.04 -24.50 20.48
C GLY A 257 8.47 -23.60 21.65
N ASP A 258 9.30 -22.59 21.38
CA ASP A 258 9.63 -21.52 22.31
C ASP A 258 8.52 -20.43 22.32
N TRP A 259 8.39 -19.74 23.45
CA TRP A 259 7.60 -18.52 23.55
C TRP A 259 8.46 -17.30 23.25
N THR A 260 9.77 -17.34 23.49
CA THR A 260 10.73 -16.24 23.35
C THR A 260 10.49 -15.08 24.31
N TRP A 261 11.54 -14.31 24.57
CA TRP A 261 11.40 -13.07 25.36
C TRP A 261 10.55 -12.02 24.64
N ARG A 262 10.52 -12.04 23.28
CA ARG A 262 9.72 -11.12 22.46
C ARG A 262 8.23 -11.24 22.76
N TYR A 263 7.72 -12.47 22.85
CA TYR A 263 6.34 -12.72 23.25
C TYR A 263 6.05 -12.18 24.64
N ARG A 264 6.91 -12.49 25.61
CA ARG A 264 6.69 -12.07 27.00
C ARG A 264 6.65 -10.55 27.10
N PHE A 265 7.59 -9.90 26.44
CA PHE A 265 7.68 -8.45 26.31
C PHE A 265 6.42 -7.85 25.66
N TRP A 266 6.03 -8.36 24.49
CA TRP A 266 4.85 -7.92 23.75
C TRP A 266 3.57 -8.07 24.59
N LYS A 267 3.38 -9.25 25.20
CA LYS A 267 2.22 -9.55 26.04
C LYS A 267 2.13 -8.59 27.23
N HIS A 268 3.25 -8.35 27.90
CA HIS A 268 3.29 -7.43 29.03
C HIS A 268 2.93 -6.00 28.61
N LEU A 269 3.43 -5.51 27.48
CA LEU A 269 3.05 -4.20 26.96
C LEU A 269 1.56 -4.12 26.60
N ARG A 270 1.02 -5.14 25.92
CA ARG A 270 -0.40 -5.25 25.57
C ARG A 270 -1.31 -5.25 26.80
N GLU A 271 -0.96 -6.03 27.83
CA GLU A 271 -1.71 -6.11 29.10
C GLU A 271 -1.72 -4.76 29.84
N HIS A 272 -0.74 -3.89 29.57
CA HIS A 272 -0.66 -2.54 30.11
C HIS A 272 -1.15 -1.46 29.14
N GLY A 273 -1.96 -1.84 28.13
CA GLY A 273 -2.67 -0.90 27.26
C GLY A 273 -1.79 -0.23 26.21
N VAL A 274 -0.60 -0.76 25.94
CA VAL A 274 0.25 -0.28 24.84
C VAL A 274 -0.23 -0.88 23.53
N SER A 275 -0.56 0.00 22.57
CA SER A 275 -0.75 -0.38 21.18
C SER A 275 0.61 -0.42 20.50
N LEU A 276 1.04 -1.57 19.99
CA LEU A 276 2.33 -1.74 19.33
C LEU A 276 2.23 -2.66 18.11
N ASP A 277 3.15 -2.44 17.18
CA ASP A 277 3.44 -3.24 16.00
C ASP A 277 4.90 -3.67 16.12
N LEU A 278 5.19 -4.97 16.15
CA LEU A 278 6.55 -5.43 15.95
C LEU A 278 6.83 -5.41 14.45
N VAL A 279 8.01 -4.93 14.06
CA VAL A 279 8.36 -4.82 12.64
C VAL A 279 9.74 -5.40 12.40
N GLY A 280 9.95 -5.93 11.19
CA GLY A 280 11.26 -6.40 10.75
C GLY A 280 11.19 -7.29 9.53
N PRO A 281 12.34 -7.74 9.01
CA PRO A 281 12.41 -8.54 7.79
C PRO A 281 11.99 -10.00 7.99
N LYS A 282 11.73 -10.44 9.22
CA LYS A 282 11.43 -11.84 9.56
C LYS A 282 10.22 -11.97 10.47
N ALA A 283 9.46 -13.03 10.24
CA ALA A 283 8.33 -13.47 11.07
C ALA A 283 8.51 -14.92 11.57
N THR A 284 9.65 -15.54 11.28
CA THR A 284 9.86 -16.99 11.39
C THR A 284 10.71 -17.36 12.60
N LEU A 285 10.76 -18.67 12.89
CA LEU A 285 11.63 -19.31 13.87
C LEU A 285 12.50 -20.34 13.16
N ASP A 286 13.66 -20.65 13.74
CA ASP A 286 14.47 -21.82 13.34
C ASP A 286 14.12 -23.03 14.22
N ASN A 287 14.36 -24.26 13.75
CA ASN A 287 14.09 -25.47 14.53
C ASN A 287 15.40 -26.17 14.92
N ILE A 288 15.62 -26.32 16.22
CA ILE A 288 16.83 -26.96 16.75
C ILE A 288 17.00 -28.43 16.31
N ARG A 289 15.93 -29.10 15.88
CA ARG A 289 15.94 -30.55 15.57
C ARG A 289 16.30 -30.89 14.13
N THR A 290 16.21 -29.93 13.22
CA THR A 290 16.38 -30.11 11.77
C THR A 290 17.78 -29.76 11.29
N ALA A 291 18.62 -29.20 12.17
CA ALA A 291 20.01 -28.82 11.91
C ALA A 291 20.23 -27.80 10.78
N GLU A 292 19.16 -27.33 10.13
CA GLU A 292 19.19 -26.32 9.08
C GLU A 292 18.75 -24.96 9.67
N VAL A 293 19.52 -23.91 9.38
CA VAL A 293 19.11 -22.53 9.62
C VAL A 293 18.20 -22.13 8.45
N GLY A 294 17.01 -21.59 8.73
CA GLY A 294 16.05 -21.19 7.70
C GLY A 294 14.97 -22.21 7.37
N ASP A 295 14.60 -23.10 8.30
CA ASP A 295 13.39 -23.95 8.15
C ASP A 295 12.09 -23.13 8.20
N ASP A 296 12.19 -21.86 8.63
CA ASP A 296 11.15 -20.84 8.57
C ASP A 296 9.81 -21.29 9.20
N ASP A 297 9.87 -21.85 10.42
CA ASP A 297 8.68 -22.23 11.16
C ASP A 297 7.91 -20.97 11.59
N SER A 298 6.66 -20.87 11.17
CA SER A 298 5.77 -19.73 11.46
C SER A 298 4.87 -19.96 12.67
N THR A 299 5.05 -21.07 13.38
CA THR A 299 4.08 -21.50 14.39
C THR A 299 4.49 -21.10 15.79
N TYR A 300 4.19 -19.86 16.13
CA TYR A 300 4.24 -19.40 17.51
C TYR A 300 3.18 -20.08 18.37
N ALA A 301 3.48 -20.23 19.67
CA ALA A 301 2.58 -20.87 20.63
C ALA A 301 1.28 -20.07 20.87
N ASP A 302 1.32 -18.76 20.67
CA ASP A 302 0.18 -17.85 20.72
C ASP A 302 -0.12 -17.31 19.32
N PRO A 303 -1.28 -17.63 18.71
CA PRO A 303 -1.61 -17.14 17.37
C PRO A 303 -1.92 -15.64 17.34
N GLU A 304 -2.13 -14.99 18.48
CA GLU A 304 -2.33 -13.53 18.56
C GLU A 304 -1.01 -12.76 18.66
N PHE A 305 0.11 -13.45 18.88
CA PHE A 305 1.42 -12.81 18.95
C PHE A 305 1.86 -12.32 17.58
N ASP A 306 2.31 -11.08 17.55
CA ASP A 306 2.99 -10.49 16.41
C ASP A 306 4.43 -11.02 16.32
N PRO A 307 4.77 -11.86 15.33
CA PRO A 307 6.04 -12.55 15.29
C PRO A 307 7.16 -11.74 14.62
N ASP A 308 6.88 -10.54 14.10
CA ASP A 308 7.80 -9.76 13.30
C ASP A 308 9.02 -9.29 14.12
N HIS A 309 10.21 -9.37 13.52
CA HIS A 309 11.48 -9.02 14.16
C HIS A 309 12.65 -8.99 13.14
N ASP A 310 13.82 -8.55 13.61
CA ASP A 310 15.10 -8.57 12.87
C ASP A 310 16.16 -9.39 13.63
N ALA A 311 15.89 -10.66 13.89
CA ALA A 311 16.87 -11.56 14.51
C ALA A 311 17.21 -12.76 13.64
N GLN A 312 18.44 -13.24 13.77
CA GLN A 312 18.93 -14.43 13.06
C GLN A 312 20.00 -15.14 13.88
N TRP A 313 19.93 -16.47 13.93
CA TRP A 313 20.93 -17.28 14.62
C TRP A 313 22.35 -16.96 14.15
N GLY A 314 23.27 -16.82 15.11
CA GLY A 314 24.69 -16.55 14.83
C GLY A 314 25.02 -15.11 14.44
N ARG A 315 24.04 -14.20 14.37
CA ARG A 315 24.26 -12.80 13.94
C ARG A 315 25.15 -12.03 14.94
N PRO A 316 26.22 -11.37 14.46
CA PRO A 316 27.03 -10.44 15.25
C PRO A 316 26.82 -8.96 14.83
N TYR A 317 27.27 -8.02 15.66
CA TYR A 317 27.39 -6.59 15.27
C TYR A 317 28.34 -6.38 14.10
N VAL A 318 29.42 -7.17 14.00
CA VAL A 318 30.43 -6.99 12.93
C VAL A 318 29.84 -7.11 11.53
N THR A 319 28.72 -7.82 11.35
CA THR A 319 27.97 -7.86 10.08
C THR A 319 26.75 -6.96 10.12
N GLU A 320 25.97 -6.98 11.21
CA GLU A 320 24.68 -6.27 11.26
C GLU A 320 24.82 -4.75 11.10
N LYS A 321 25.93 -4.17 11.55
CA LYS A 321 26.19 -2.73 11.37
C LYS A 321 26.10 -2.30 9.90
N ASP A 322 26.41 -3.18 8.94
CA ASP A 322 26.41 -2.86 7.50
C ASP A 322 25.01 -2.99 6.87
N GLU A 323 24.08 -3.70 7.52
CA GLU A 323 22.74 -4.00 7.00
C GLU A 323 21.64 -3.13 7.60
N ILE A 324 21.83 -2.68 8.85
CA ILE A 324 20.78 -2.03 9.63
C ILE A 324 20.19 -0.78 8.98
N GLU A 325 20.98 -0.01 8.22
CA GLU A 325 20.49 1.19 7.53
C GLU A 325 19.38 0.85 6.52
N ALA A 326 19.52 -0.25 5.78
CA ALA A 326 18.52 -0.69 4.82
C ALA A 326 17.25 -1.16 5.54
N LYS A 327 17.41 -1.95 6.61
CA LYS A 327 16.29 -2.52 7.39
C LYS A 327 15.48 -1.43 8.09
N VAL A 328 16.13 -0.44 8.70
CA VAL A 328 15.44 0.71 9.31
C VAL A 328 14.71 1.53 8.24
N ARG A 329 15.29 1.71 7.04
CA ARG A 329 14.62 2.45 5.96
C ARG A 329 13.39 1.72 5.43
N GLU A 330 13.46 0.39 5.37
CA GLU A 330 12.39 -0.47 4.86
C GLU A 330 11.24 -0.62 5.87
N HIS A 331 11.56 -0.99 7.12
CA HIS A 331 10.57 -1.32 8.15
C HIS A 331 10.19 -0.14 9.05
N ARG A 332 10.94 0.97 8.99
CA ARG A 332 10.64 2.26 9.64
C ARG A 332 10.24 2.16 11.13
N PRO A 333 11.02 1.47 11.97
CA PRO A 333 10.72 1.43 13.39
C PRO A 333 10.80 2.82 14.04
N GLY A 334 9.91 3.07 15.01
CA GLY A 334 10.03 4.21 15.93
C GLY A 334 10.99 3.91 17.09
N TYR A 335 11.11 2.63 17.45
CA TYR A 335 11.99 2.11 18.50
C TYR A 335 12.81 0.94 17.99
N LEU A 336 14.10 0.93 18.31
CA LEU A 336 15.02 -0.15 18.02
C LEU A 336 15.49 -0.80 19.32
N LEU A 337 15.11 -2.07 19.54
CA LEU A 337 15.54 -2.84 20.71
C LEU A 337 16.60 -3.85 20.25
N VAL A 338 17.81 -3.72 20.77
CA VAL A 338 18.97 -4.48 20.26
C VAL A 338 19.50 -5.41 21.35
N LEU A 339 19.51 -6.70 21.09
CA LEU A 339 20.17 -7.70 21.93
C LEU A 339 21.11 -8.54 21.06
N LEU A 340 22.34 -8.06 20.93
CA LEU A 340 23.41 -8.63 20.13
C LEU A 340 24.73 -8.59 20.91
N GLY A 341 25.69 -9.39 20.47
CA GLY A 341 27.09 -9.26 20.86
C GLY A 341 27.72 -10.54 21.40
N ILE A 342 26.93 -11.53 21.80
CA ILE A 342 27.49 -12.80 22.27
C ILE A 342 28.26 -13.51 21.14
N ASN A 343 27.75 -13.46 19.91
CA ASN A 343 28.42 -14.04 18.75
C ASN A 343 29.73 -13.31 18.40
N ASP A 344 29.77 -11.98 18.50
CA ASP A 344 30.99 -11.20 18.32
C ASP A 344 32.11 -11.71 19.24
N LEU A 345 31.78 -12.02 20.50
CA LEU A 345 32.73 -12.51 21.48
C LEU A 345 33.07 -14.01 21.29
N PHE A 346 32.07 -14.85 20.98
CA PHE A 346 32.21 -16.31 20.85
C PHE A 346 32.93 -16.73 19.58
N TRP A 347 32.41 -16.30 18.43
CA TRP A 347 32.74 -16.88 17.13
C TRP A 347 33.66 -15.97 16.32
N TYR A 348 33.55 -14.66 16.51
CA TYR A 348 34.31 -13.68 15.74
C TYR A 348 35.52 -13.11 16.48
N GLY A 349 35.68 -13.46 17.77
CA GLY A 349 36.84 -13.04 18.58
C GLY A 349 36.99 -11.52 18.66
N VAL A 350 35.88 -10.78 18.60
CA VAL A 350 35.89 -9.31 18.67
C VAL A 350 36.30 -8.89 20.07
N GLU A 351 37.32 -8.04 20.16
CA GLU A 351 37.76 -7.47 21.43
C GLU A 351 36.93 -6.23 21.80
N PRO A 352 36.77 -5.93 23.11
CA PRO A 352 35.88 -4.85 23.57
C PRO A 352 36.06 -3.49 22.86
N PRO A 353 37.28 -2.99 22.56
CA PRO A 353 37.43 -1.75 21.80
C PRO A 353 36.83 -1.82 20.38
N ARG A 354 37.02 -2.94 19.69
CA ARG A 354 36.46 -3.14 18.34
C ARG A 354 34.94 -3.33 18.41
N PHE A 355 34.44 -3.95 19.47
CA PHE A 355 33.01 -4.04 19.72
C PHE A 355 32.37 -2.66 19.84
N GLU A 356 32.99 -1.74 20.60
CA GLU A 356 32.53 -0.36 20.71
C GLU A 356 32.49 0.35 19.36
N GLU A 357 33.53 0.20 18.54
CA GLU A 357 33.53 0.76 17.18
C GLU A 357 32.35 0.23 16.34
N ASN A 358 32.12 -1.09 16.37
CA ASN A 358 31.01 -1.71 15.64
C ASN A 358 29.63 -1.23 16.16
N LEU A 359 29.45 -1.09 17.47
CA LEU A 359 28.21 -0.59 18.07
C LEU A 359 27.94 0.87 17.67
N ARG A 360 28.97 1.72 17.71
CA ARG A 360 28.86 3.12 17.29
C ARG A 360 28.52 3.23 15.81
N GLU A 361 29.15 2.42 14.98
CA GLU A 361 28.86 2.36 13.54
C GLU A 361 27.43 1.86 13.26
N PHE A 362 26.98 0.81 13.96
CA PHE A 362 25.61 0.32 13.88
C PHE A 362 24.59 1.42 14.21
N ILE A 363 24.77 2.13 15.34
CA ILE A 363 23.88 3.22 15.75
C ILE A 363 23.91 4.37 14.72
N ALA A 364 25.10 4.73 14.22
CA ALA A 364 25.23 5.76 13.20
C ALA A 364 24.52 5.38 11.90
N ASN A 365 24.65 4.13 11.45
CA ASN A 365 24.03 3.62 10.24
C ASN A 365 22.49 3.57 10.38
N ALA A 366 21.98 3.10 11.53
CA ALA A 366 20.54 3.16 11.83
C ALA A 366 19.99 4.59 11.79
N ARG A 367 20.73 5.56 12.36
CA ARG A 367 20.34 6.98 12.37
C ARG A 367 20.47 7.69 11.03
N ARG A 368 21.24 7.16 10.07
CA ARG A 368 21.21 7.67 8.68
C ARG A 368 19.87 7.39 8.00
N ALA A 369 19.20 6.29 8.39
CA ALA A 369 17.87 5.98 7.91
C ALA A 369 16.78 6.73 8.68
N GLU A 370 16.87 6.80 10.01
CA GLU A 370 15.94 7.54 10.87
C GLU A 370 16.69 8.39 11.93
N PRO A 371 16.86 9.70 11.71
CA PRO A 371 17.66 10.56 12.59
C PRO A 371 17.19 10.64 14.04
N ASN A 372 15.90 10.45 14.31
CA ASN A 372 15.31 10.54 15.66
C ASN A 372 15.00 9.16 16.28
N LEU A 373 15.63 8.10 15.76
CA LEU A 373 15.39 6.73 16.22
C LEU A 373 15.72 6.60 17.71
N ARG A 374 14.78 6.03 18.46
CA ARG A 374 14.93 5.73 19.89
C ARG A 374 15.51 4.33 20.02
N ILE A 375 16.66 4.20 20.66
CA ILE A 375 17.41 2.95 20.70
C ILE A 375 17.51 2.46 22.15
N VAL A 376 17.21 1.19 22.37
CA VAL A 376 17.45 0.48 23.63
C VAL A 376 18.42 -0.66 23.37
N VAL A 377 19.61 -0.60 23.96
CA VAL A 377 20.67 -1.60 23.77
C VAL A 377 20.73 -2.49 25.01
N GLY A 378 20.52 -3.78 24.84
CA GLY A 378 20.70 -4.79 25.87
C GLY A 378 22.19 -5.05 26.14
N THR A 379 22.55 -5.21 27.41
CA THR A 379 23.85 -5.78 27.77
C THR A 379 23.99 -7.22 27.24
N VAL A 380 25.22 -7.63 26.93
CA VAL A 380 25.53 -9.03 26.57
C VAL A 380 25.27 -9.91 27.78
N LEU A 381 24.46 -10.96 27.60
CA LEU A 381 24.11 -11.91 28.65
C LEU A 381 25.34 -12.70 29.11
N GLU A 382 25.38 -13.04 30.39
CA GLU A 382 26.34 -13.99 30.93
C GLU A 382 25.90 -15.41 30.57
N CYS A 383 26.67 -16.08 29.71
CA CYS A 383 26.49 -17.49 29.39
C CYS A 383 27.37 -18.37 30.30
N GLN A 384 27.14 -19.68 30.31
CA GLN A 384 27.88 -20.62 31.15
C GLN A 384 29.38 -20.58 30.87
N LYS A 385 29.79 -20.33 29.62
CA LYS A 385 31.20 -20.13 29.29
C LYS A 385 31.83 -18.93 30.00
N ALA A 386 31.10 -17.83 30.20
CA ALA A 386 31.59 -16.68 30.95
C ALA A 386 31.80 -16.99 32.44
N VAL A 387 31.01 -17.91 32.99
CA VAL A 387 31.18 -18.43 34.35
C VAL A 387 32.39 -19.37 34.43
N ASP A 388 32.53 -20.26 33.46
CA ASP A 388 33.56 -21.31 33.47
C ASP A 388 34.96 -20.77 33.09
N GLU A 389 35.02 -19.76 32.22
CA GLU A 389 36.26 -19.19 31.69
C GLU A 389 36.40 -17.71 32.11
N ALA A 390 37.20 -17.46 33.16
CA ALA A 390 37.37 -16.14 33.75
C ALA A 390 37.79 -15.05 32.75
N ASP A 391 38.66 -15.38 31.78
CA ASP A 391 39.09 -14.43 30.73
C ASP A 391 37.93 -14.06 29.80
N PHE A 392 37.06 -15.03 29.48
CA PHE A 392 35.87 -14.78 28.67
C PHE A 392 34.84 -13.95 29.45
N GLY A 393 34.60 -14.29 30.72
CA GLY A 393 33.75 -13.50 31.61
C GLY A 393 34.22 -12.05 31.77
N ALA A 394 35.53 -11.83 31.91
CA ALA A 394 36.12 -10.49 31.95
C ALA A 394 35.90 -9.72 30.64
N ARG A 395 35.97 -10.39 29.48
CA ARG A 395 35.66 -9.79 28.17
C ARG A 395 34.18 -9.41 28.04
N VAL A 396 33.26 -10.24 28.53
CA VAL A 396 31.82 -9.92 28.59
C VAL A 396 31.58 -8.69 29.47
N GLY A 397 32.16 -8.65 30.67
CA GLY A 397 32.07 -7.49 31.57
C GLY A 397 32.58 -6.20 30.94
N ALA A 398 33.78 -6.24 30.36
CA ALA A 398 34.37 -5.09 29.68
C ALA A 398 33.56 -4.62 28.45
N THR A 399 32.87 -5.54 27.78
CA THR A 399 31.97 -5.21 26.67
C THR A 399 30.71 -4.51 27.18
N ASN A 400 30.12 -4.99 28.28
CA ASN A 400 28.96 -4.37 28.90
C ASN A 400 29.26 -2.95 29.42
N ASP A 401 30.45 -2.72 29.98
CA ASP A 401 30.89 -1.38 30.38
C ASP A 401 30.97 -0.42 29.19
N ARG A 402 31.41 -0.91 28.02
CA ARG A 402 31.43 -0.12 26.79
C ARG A 402 30.04 0.14 26.22
N ILE A 403 29.11 -0.82 26.30
CA ILE A 403 27.70 -0.58 25.93
C ILE A 403 27.15 0.61 26.72
N ARG A 404 27.39 0.64 28.04
CA ARG A 404 26.99 1.76 28.90
C ARG A 404 27.65 3.08 28.50
N ALA A 405 28.97 3.07 28.29
CA ALA A 405 29.70 4.26 27.87
C ALA A 405 29.22 4.82 26.52
N VAL A 406 28.94 3.95 25.54
CA VAL A 406 28.44 4.36 24.22
C VAL A 406 27.02 4.92 24.32
N ALA A 407 26.15 4.28 25.11
CA ALA A 407 24.78 4.78 25.31
C ALA A 407 24.79 6.15 25.98
N GLU A 408 25.61 6.35 27.03
CA GLU A 408 25.77 7.65 27.70
C GLU A 408 26.29 8.74 26.75
N ASP A 409 27.28 8.41 25.92
CA ASP A 409 27.88 9.36 24.96
C ASP A 409 26.94 9.73 23.80
N LEU A 410 26.06 8.81 23.38
CA LEU A 410 25.16 8.99 22.22
C LEU A 410 23.71 9.35 22.59
N ASP A 411 23.34 9.37 23.88
CA ASP A 411 22.02 9.75 24.36
C ASP A 411 21.75 11.25 24.14
N SER A 412 20.53 11.57 23.71
CA SER A 412 20.09 12.95 23.53
C SER A 412 18.56 13.06 23.65
N PRO A 413 18.02 14.26 23.95
CA PRO A 413 16.56 14.44 23.98
C PRO A 413 15.86 14.14 22.64
N SER A 414 16.51 14.43 21.50
CA SER A 414 15.95 14.24 20.16
C SER A 414 16.13 12.82 19.61
N ALA A 415 17.18 12.11 20.04
CA ALA A 415 17.46 10.73 19.66
C ALA A 415 18.01 9.97 20.88
N PRO A 416 17.13 9.45 21.77
CA PRO A 416 17.56 8.75 22.97
C PRO A 416 18.29 7.43 22.70
N VAL A 417 19.29 7.13 23.53
CA VAL A 417 19.93 5.80 23.62
C VAL A 417 19.92 5.36 25.07
N VAL A 418 19.36 4.18 25.34
CA VAL A 418 19.25 3.65 26.71
C VAL A 418 19.79 2.24 26.78
N VAL A 419 20.37 1.89 27.92
CA VAL A 419 20.78 0.51 28.20
C VAL A 419 19.65 -0.24 28.89
N ALA A 420 19.28 -1.40 28.34
CA ALA A 420 18.55 -2.41 29.09
C ALA A 420 19.56 -3.34 29.77
N GLU A 421 19.55 -3.36 31.11
CA GLU A 421 20.46 -4.17 31.94
C GLU A 421 20.03 -5.65 31.96
N THR A 422 19.98 -6.26 30.78
CA THR A 422 19.55 -7.64 30.53
C THR A 422 20.39 -8.69 31.25
N ALA A 423 21.65 -8.39 31.58
CA ALA A 423 22.54 -9.30 32.30
C ALA A 423 22.45 -9.19 33.82
N ALA A 424 21.85 -8.13 34.37
CA ALA A 424 21.93 -7.83 35.81
C ALA A 424 21.20 -8.83 36.71
N GLU A 425 20.09 -9.38 36.24
CA GLU A 425 19.28 -10.40 36.95
C GLU A 425 19.33 -11.76 36.23
N PHE A 426 20.28 -11.93 35.31
CA PHE A 426 20.45 -13.15 34.52
C PHE A 426 21.58 -14.00 35.12
N VAL A 427 21.36 -15.32 35.17
CA VAL A 427 22.26 -16.28 35.82
C VAL A 427 22.26 -17.50 34.93
N ALA A 428 23.38 -17.77 34.25
CA ALA A 428 23.43 -18.77 33.18
C ALA A 428 22.85 -20.12 33.60
N ALA A 429 23.29 -20.65 34.75
CA ALA A 429 22.89 -21.96 35.25
C ALA A 429 21.37 -22.12 35.50
N ASP A 430 20.71 -21.03 35.91
CA ASP A 430 19.28 -21.06 36.27
C ASP A 430 18.38 -20.61 35.10
N HIS A 431 18.93 -19.82 34.19
CA HIS A 431 18.17 -19.07 33.20
C HIS A 431 18.42 -19.50 31.76
N THR A 432 19.24 -20.52 31.52
CA THR A 432 19.46 -21.12 30.19
C THR A 432 19.09 -22.60 30.16
N TRP A 433 18.87 -23.15 28.97
CA TRP A 433 18.63 -24.59 28.79
C TRP A 433 19.85 -25.35 28.23
N ASP A 434 20.81 -24.66 27.60
CA ASP A 434 22.08 -25.23 27.09
C ASP A 434 23.33 -24.47 27.58
N GLY A 435 23.18 -23.57 28.55
CA GLY A 435 24.24 -22.69 29.00
C GLY A 435 24.34 -21.37 28.23
N THR A 436 23.59 -21.15 27.15
CA THR A 436 23.64 -19.89 26.37
C THR A 436 22.25 -19.33 26.08
N HIS A 437 21.34 -20.15 25.60
CA HIS A 437 20.01 -19.73 25.18
C HIS A 437 19.04 -19.73 26.36
N PRO A 438 18.21 -18.68 26.49
CA PRO A 438 17.36 -18.52 27.65
C PRO A 438 16.28 -19.60 27.72
N ASN A 439 15.99 -20.06 28.93
CA ASN A 439 14.78 -20.82 29.23
C ASN A 439 13.62 -19.85 29.56
N PRO A 440 12.39 -20.32 29.85
CA PRO A 440 11.25 -19.45 30.16
C PRO A 440 11.51 -18.42 31.26
N HIS A 441 12.31 -18.80 32.27
CA HIS A 441 12.70 -17.88 33.32
C HIS A 441 13.69 -16.84 32.76
N GLY A 442 14.75 -17.24 32.05
CA GLY A 442 15.68 -16.29 31.42
C GLY A 442 15.02 -15.30 30.46
N GLU A 443 14.11 -15.78 29.61
CA GLU A 443 13.33 -14.94 28.69
C GLU A 443 12.59 -13.83 29.43
N LEU A 444 12.02 -14.15 30.60
CA LEU A 444 11.29 -13.18 31.42
C LEU A 444 12.21 -12.06 31.95
N ARG A 445 13.48 -12.34 32.25
CA ARG A 445 14.44 -11.32 32.73
C ARG A 445 14.87 -10.41 31.59
N ILE A 446 15.06 -10.98 30.40
CA ILE A 446 15.34 -10.20 29.19
C ILE A 446 14.15 -9.28 28.87
N ALA A 447 12.94 -9.83 28.82
CA ALA A 447 11.71 -9.07 28.59
C ALA A 447 11.53 -7.96 29.64
N ALA A 448 11.79 -8.26 30.92
CA ALA A 448 11.71 -7.31 32.01
C ALA A 448 12.70 -6.14 31.86
N ALA A 449 13.96 -6.41 31.51
CA ALA A 449 14.95 -5.36 31.32
C ALA A 449 14.56 -4.38 30.21
N PHE A 450 14.04 -4.88 29.08
CA PHE A 450 13.56 -4.02 27.99
C PHE A 450 12.29 -3.25 28.37
N ALA A 451 11.27 -3.92 28.91
CA ALA A 451 10.02 -3.27 29.32
C ALA A 451 10.24 -2.21 30.41
N ASP A 452 11.11 -2.49 31.39
CA ASP A 452 11.45 -1.53 32.44
C ASP A 452 12.17 -0.29 31.89
N SER A 453 13.06 -0.49 30.91
CA SER A 453 13.75 0.60 30.22
C SER A 453 12.75 1.46 29.45
N LEU A 454 11.78 0.83 28.78
CA LEU A 454 10.70 1.53 28.10
C LEU A 454 9.82 2.34 29.05
N ALA A 455 9.36 1.72 30.13
CA ALA A 455 8.55 2.38 31.15
C ALA A 455 9.30 3.55 31.81
N SER A 456 10.58 3.37 32.13
CA SER A 456 11.36 4.37 32.87
C SER A 456 11.80 5.54 32.02
N ARG A 457 12.25 5.29 30.78
CA ARG A 457 12.79 6.35 29.91
C ARG A 457 11.70 7.04 29.10
N PHE A 458 10.77 6.25 28.56
CA PHE A 458 9.82 6.71 27.55
C PHE A 458 8.38 6.78 28.05
N GLY A 459 8.10 6.28 29.27
CA GLY A 459 6.75 6.24 29.82
C GLY A 459 5.83 5.26 29.11
N ILE A 460 6.39 4.23 28.45
CA ILE A 460 5.64 3.24 27.68
C ILE A 460 5.43 1.98 28.52
N GLY A 461 4.17 1.59 28.68
CA GLY A 461 3.79 0.41 29.47
C GLY A 461 4.09 0.58 30.95
N ALA A 462 4.41 -0.54 31.62
CA ALA A 462 4.76 -0.57 33.02
C ALA A 462 6.03 -1.38 33.24
N ARG A 463 6.65 -1.20 34.42
CA ARG A 463 7.73 -2.09 34.86
C ARG A 463 7.16 -3.48 35.17
N TYR A 464 7.98 -4.52 34.98
CA TYR A 464 7.59 -5.86 35.41
C TYR A 464 7.43 -5.95 36.94
N PRO A 465 6.48 -6.74 37.44
CA PRO A 465 6.31 -6.94 38.88
C PRO A 465 7.46 -7.77 39.46
N ARG A 466 7.90 -7.40 40.67
CA ARG A 466 8.89 -8.12 41.48
C ARG A 466 8.22 -8.61 42.78
N PRO A 467 8.31 -9.90 43.15
CA PRO A 467 9.01 -10.98 42.44
C PRO A 467 8.39 -11.28 41.07
N TYR A 468 9.18 -11.84 40.16
CA TYR A 468 8.74 -12.16 38.81
C TYR A 468 7.56 -13.15 38.82
N PRO A 469 6.63 -13.05 37.86
CA PRO A 469 5.55 -14.00 37.74
C PRO A 469 6.09 -15.40 37.46
N ASP A 470 5.41 -16.41 37.99
CA ASP A 470 5.73 -17.78 37.67
C ASP A 470 5.37 -18.08 36.21
N VAL A 471 6.24 -18.79 35.52
CA VAL A 471 6.11 -19.11 34.10
C VAL A 471 6.23 -20.61 33.91
N PRO A 472 5.35 -21.24 33.12
CA PRO A 472 5.44 -22.67 32.87
C PRO A 472 6.83 -23.06 32.35
N PRO A 473 7.43 -24.17 32.82
CA PRO A 473 8.70 -24.67 32.31
C PRO A 473 8.46 -25.38 30.97
N VAL A 474 8.09 -24.62 29.94
CA VAL A 474 7.94 -25.12 28.57
C VAL A 474 9.27 -24.83 27.86
N ALA A 475 10.06 -25.86 27.62
CA ALA A 475 11.26 -25.76 26.79
C ALA A 475 10.88 -26.00 25.31
N PRO A 476 11.76 -25.70 24.34
CA PRO A 476 11.52 -26.03 22.93
C PRO A 476 11.32 -27.56 22.77
N GLU A 477 10.08 -28.00 22.57
CA GLU A 477 9.73 -29.39 22.26
C GLU A 477 9.16 -29.48 20.85
N ALA A 478 9.38 -30.61 20.17
CA ALA A 478 8.82 -30.79 18.82
C ALA A 478 7.31 -30.60 18.83
N LYS A 479 6.81 -29.90 17.82
CA LYS A 479 5.43 -30.11 17.38
C LYS A 479 5.17 -31.61 17.26
N ALA A 480 4.17 -32.10 17.99
CA ALA A 480 3.60 -33.40 17.70
C ALA A 480 3.25 -33.41 16.21
N SER A 481 3.71 -34.42 15.48
CA SER A 481 3.29 -34.66 14.11
C SER A 481 1.77 -34.70 14.08
N ILE A 482 1.16 -33.82 13.29
CA ILE A 482 -0.24 -33.98 12.95
C ILE A 482 -0.25 -35.15 11.95
N ASP A 483 -0.63 -36.33 12.44
CA ASP A 483 -0.89 -37.52 11.62
C ASP A 483 -1.96 -37.26 10.55
#